data_AF-A0A8S9W1C8-F1
#
_entry.id   AF-A0A8S9W1C8-F1
#
_cell.length_a   1.000
_cell.length_b   1.000
_cell.length_c   1.000
_cell.angle_alpha   90.00
_cell.angle_beta   90.00
_cell.angle_gamma   90.00
#
_symmetry.space_group_name_H-M   'P 1'
#
loop_
_entity.id
_entity.type
_entity.pdbx_description
1 polymer ?
#
loop_
_entity_poly.entity_id
_entity_poly.type
_entity_poly.pdbx_seq_one_letter_code
_entity_poly.pdbx_strand_id
1 'polypeptide(L)'
;MWKRNKGIQKEQKGFKMTTIGIDIGGANTKVASADGSIAEIHYLPMWKDAALPDLLSGIADRLMPDKVGVVMTGELADCFDNKGHGIAFISDAVEYAFPESDIYYLNNRCEFTGCDDPGLAAANWAASAGLLARDMSCVFVDVGSTTTDIIPIVGGAARAGGTDFERLKRGELLYSGVLRTNLAALLDRVVLDGVGCRISSELFAITGDAYIVLGTIGEVDYTCETPDHAGTTVPDSIRRLARIVCADPDEIEGSSGSGVRTIAEQVQEKQVQELSDAIDNALARYGLNRVVGTGLGEFLIRDAVEQLDGVECSFVSGMYGEGVSKVFPAYAVAKLVEF
;
A
#
# COMPACT_ATOMS: atom_id res chain seq x y z
N MET A 1 -57.52 22.13 12.10
CA MET A 1 -57.17 22.43 13.51
C MET A 1 -56.16 21.36 13.90
N TRP A 2 -54.86 21.61 14.00
CA TRP A 2 -54.20 22.56 14.88
C TRP A 2 -52.97 23.22 14.21
N LYS A 3 -52.64 24.40 14.71
CA LYS A 3 -51.77 25.43 14.12
C LYS A 3 -50.27 25.16 14.34
N ARG A 4 -49.46 25.60 13.37
CA ARG A 4 -48.03 25.95 13.54
C ARG A 4 -47.88 27.15 14.48
N ASN A 5 -46.95 27.07 15.43
CA ASN A 5 -45.75 27.92 15.55
C ASN A 5 -45.19 27.87 16.98
N LYS A 6 -43.87 27.64 17.11
CA LYS A 6 -42.95 28.59 17.74
C LYS A 6 -41.52 28.14 17.45
N GLY A 7 -40.71 29.09 17.00
CA GLY A 7 -39.35 28.88 16.56
C GLY A 7 -38.44 28.39 17.67
N ILE A 8 -37.51 27.55 17.26
CA ILE A 8 -36.23 27.36 17.91
C ILE A 8 -35.24 27.86 16.86
N GLN A 9 -34.46 28.89 17.19
CA GLN A 9 -33.26 29.21 16.45
C GLN A 9 -32.37 27.95 16.50
N LYS A 10 -32.38 27.16 15.43
CA LYS A 10 -31.30 26.22 15.20
C LYS A 10 -30.11 27.08 14.79
N GLU A 11 -29.11 27.15 15.67
CA GLU A 11 -27.74 27.40 15.24
C GLU A 11 -27.52 26.58 13.97
N GLN A 12 -27.20 27.25 12.87
CA GLN A 12 -26.58 26.60 11.73
C GLN A 12 -25.22 26.11 12.20
N LYS A 13 -25.17 24.93 12.82
CA LYS A 13 -23.98 24.08 12.71
C LYS A 13 -23.84 23.87 11.20
N GLY A 14 -22.89 24.56 10.58
CA GLY A 14 -22.51 24.27 9.21
C GLY A 14 -22.32 22.77 9.11
N PHE A 15 -23.12 22.11 8.29
CA PHE A 15 -22.96 20.68 8.04
C PHE A 15 -21.60 20.58 7.35
N LYS A 16 -20.58 20.14 8.09
CA LYS A 16 -19.26 19.94 7.50
C LYS A 16 -19.43 18.73 6.59
N MET A 17 -19.34 18.95 5.28
CA MET A 17 -19.40 17.88 4.29
C MET A 17 -18.34 16.83 4.65
N THR A 18 -18.76 15.59 4.81
CA THR A 18 -17.87 14.47 5.07
C THR A 18 -17.46 13.86 3.74
N THR A 19 -16.19 14.03 3.39
CA THR A 19 -15.61 13.43 2.19
C THR A 19 -14.63 12.35 2.60
N ILE A 20 -14.83 11.14 2.08
CA ILE A 20 -13.92 10.02 2.27
C ILE A 20 -13.39 9.54 0.93
N GLY A 21 -12.25 8.87 0.98
CA GLY A 21 -11.71 8.10 -0.12
C GLY A 21 -11.50 6.66 0.32
N ILE A 22 -11.66 5.74 -0.63
CA ILE A 22 -11.54 4.31 -0.43
C ILE A 22 -10.60 3.74 -1.49
N ASP A 23 -9.55 3.05 -1.04
CA ASP A 23 -8.64 2.26 -1.87
C ASP A 23 -8.97 0.79 -1.67
N ILE A 24 -9.64 0.19 -2.66
CA ILE A 24 -10.12 -1.20 -2.62
C ILE A 24 -9.07 -2.09 -3.29
N GLY A 25 -8.18 -2.66 -2.48
CA GLY A 25 -7.16 -3.60 -2.93
C GLY A 25 -7.59 -5.06 -2.78
N GLY A 26 -6.83 -5.97 -3.39
CA GLY A 26 -7.18 -7.40 -3.37
C GLY A 26 -7.11 -8.05 -1.99
N ALA A 27 -6.23 -7.54 -1.11
CA ALA A 27 -6.03 -8.06 0.25
C ALA A 27 -6.54 -7.11 1.35
N ASN A 28 -6.55 -5.81 1.08
CA ASN A 28 -6.85 -4.78 2.05
C ASN A 28 -7.72 -3.72 1.40
N THR A 29 -8.70 -3.22 2.16
CA THR A 29 -9.43 -2.00 1.84
C THR A 29 -8.98 -0.89 2.78
N LYS A 30 -8.57 0.25 2.23
CA LYS A 30 -8.09 1.40 3.01
C LYS A 30 -9.08 2.54 2.90
N VAL A 31 -9.32 3.24 4.00
CA VAL A 31 -10.26 4.37 4.07
C VAL A 31 -9.57 5.56 4.69
N ALA A 32 -9.77 6.74 4.11
CA ALA A 32 -9.32 7.99 4.73
C ALA A 32 -10.30 9.13 4.49
N SER A 33 -10.39 10.07 5.44
CA SER A 33 -11.15 11.30 5.24
C SER A 33 -10.28 12.38 4.59
N ALA A 34 -10.90 13.29 3.83
CA ALA A 34 -10.20 14.40 3.21
C ALA A 34 -9.52 15.32 4.23
N ASP A 35 -10.03 15.42 5.46
CA ASP A 35 -9.40 16.19 6.53
C ASP A 35 -8.30 15.42 7.30
N GLY A 36 -8.05 14.15 6.94
CA GLY A 36 -7.01 13.30 7.53
C GLY A 36 -7.34 12.78 8.94
N SER A 37 -8.54 13.06 9.48
CA SER A 37 -8.96 12.59 10.80
C SER A 37 -9.30 11.10 10.84
N ILE A 38 -9.56 10.49 9.68
CA ILE A 38 -9.81 9.06 9.50
C ILE A 38 -8.69 8.50 8.63
N ALA A 39 -8.08 7.42 9.09
CA ALA A 39 -7.11 6.61 8.36
C ALA A 39 -7.19 5.16 8.87
N GLU A 40 -7.77 4.27 8.07
CA GLU A 40 -8.10 2.90 8.47
C GLU A 40 -7.66 1.89 7.41
N ILE A 41 -7.19 0.73 7.86
CA ILE A 41 -6.85 -0.42 7.02
C ILE A 41 -7.70 -1.60 7.48
N HIS A 42 -8.45 -2.18 6.57
CA HIS A 42 -9.28 -3.35 6.79
C HIS A 42 -8.72 -4.51 5.98
N TYR A 43 -8.22 -5.53 6.66
CA TYR A 43 -7.76 -6.76 6.00
C TYR A 43 -8.95 -7.58 5.55
N LEU A 44 -9.11 -7.69 4.22
CA LEU A 44 -10.23 -8.37 3.58
C LEU A 44 -9.76 -8.98 2.25
N PRO A 45 -9.15 -10.18 2.28
CA PRO A 45 -8.67 -10.86 1.09
C PRO A 45 -9.82 -11.32 0.20
N MET A 46 -9.96 -10.71 -0.98
CA MET A 46 -11.05 -10.93 -1.93
C MET A 46 -11.19 -12.38 -2.39
N TRP A 47 -10.08 -13.13 -2.41
CA TRP A 47 -10.05 -14.54 -2.82
C TRP A 47 -10.53 -15.52 -1.73
N LYS A 48 -11.02 -15.04 -0.59
CA LYS A 48 -11.53 -15.86 0.53
C LYS A 48 -12.97 -15.51 0.92
N ASP A 49 -13.88 -15.44 -0.06
CA ASP A 49 -15.30 -15.11 0.17
C ASP A 49 -15.49 -13.78 0.93
N ALA A 50 -14.71 -12.75 0.55
CA ALA A 50 -14.73 -11.45 1.20
C ALA A 50 -16.12 -10.80 1.14
N ALA A 51 -16.67 -10.48 2.32
CA ALA A 51 -17.89 -9.69 2.45
C ALA A 51 -17.59 -8.18 2.26
N LEU A 52 -17.04 -7.81 1.09
CA LEU A 52 -16.77 -6.41 0.74
C LEU A 52 -18.03 -5.53 0.90
N PRO A 53 -19.23 -5.94 0.44
CA PRO A 53 -20.45 -5.14 0.66
C PRO A 53 -20.75 -4.88 2.14
N ASP A 54 -20.55 -5.87 3.03
CA ASP A 54 -20.81 -5.72 4.46
C ASP A 54 -19.80 -4.76 5.12
N LEU A 55 -18.52 -4.88 4.75
CA LEU A 55 -17.48 -3.96 5.23
C LEU A 55 -17.80 -2.51 4.82
N LEU A 56 -18.09 -2.31 3.54
CA LEU A 56 -18.40 -0.98 3.00
C LEU A 56 -19.68 -0.40 3.61
N SER A 57 -20.72 -1.22 3.81
CA SER A 57 -21.96 -0.80 4.47
C SER A 57 -21.71 -0.37 5.92
N GLY A 58 -20.88 -1.12 6.66
CA GLY A 58 -20.47 -0.73 8.02
C GLY A 58 -19.68 0.57 8.08
N ILE A 59 -18.88 0.87 7.05
CA ILE A 59 -18.20 2.17 6.90
C ILE A 59 -19.22 3.27 6.59
N ALA A 60 -20.15 3.04 5.66
CA ALA A 60 -21.19 3.98 5.27
C ALA A 60 -22.08 4.37 6.45
N ASP A 61 -22.56 3.39 7.22
CA ASP A 61 -23.42 3.60 8.39
C ASP A 61 -22.72 4.42 9.48
N ARG A 62 -21.42 4.18 9.68
CA ARG A 62 -20.64 4.84 10.72
C ARG A 62 -20.21 6.26 10.33
N LEU A 63 -19.80 6.45 9.07
CA LEU A 63 -19.20 7.71 8.61
C LEU A 63 -20.20 8.64 7.93
N MET A 64 -21.27 8.10 7.35
CA MET A 64 -22.30 8.82 6.59
C MET A 64 -21.71 9.89 5.66
N PRO A 65 -20.84 9.50 4.71
CA PRO A 65 -20.14 10.47 3.85
C PRO A 65 -21.10 11.10 2.83
N ASP A 66 -20.90 12.39 2.55
CA ASP A 66 -21.58 13.09 1.45
C ASP A 66 -20.92 12.75 0.10
N LYS A 67 -19.59 12.59 0.08
CA LYS A 67 -18.81 12.24 -1.11
C LYS A 67 -17.87 11.07 -0.84
N VAL A 68 -17.75 10.18 -1.82
CA VAL A 68 -16.87 9.00 -1.77
C VAL A 68 -16.00 8.96 -3.02
N GLY A 69 -14.69 9.15 -2.85
CA GLY A 69 -13.71 8.90 -3.91
C GLY A 69 -13.26 7.43 -3.89
N VAL A 70 -13.21 6.76 -5.04
CA VAL A 70 -12.84 5.34 -5.13
C VAL A 70 -11.66 5.16 -6.09
N VAL A 71 -10.65 4.42 -5.62
CA VAL A 71 -9.62 3.78 -6.45
C VAL A 71 -9.61 2.29 -6.15
N MET A 72 -9.21 1.47 -7.12
CA MET A 72 -9.14 0.02 -6.95
C MET A 72 -7.85 -0.58 -7.51
N THR A 73 -7.41 -1.64 -6.83
CA THR A 73 -6.31 -2.54 -7.24
C THR A 73 -6.68 -4.02 -7.01
N GLY A 74 -7.87 -4.29 -6.46
CA GLY A 74 -8.37 -5.64 -6.19
C GLY A 74 -9.05 -6.31 -7.37
N GLU A 75 -9.24 -5.62 -8.50
CA GLU A 75 -9.97 -6.14 -9.67
C GLU A 75 -9.28 -7.34 -10.35
N LEU A 76 -8.02 -7.58 -10.00
CA LEU A 76 -7.21 -8.71 -10.45
C LEU A 76 -7.14 -9.87 -9.44
N ALA A 77 -7.94 -9.85 -8.36
CA ALA A 77 -7.97 -10.95 -7.40
C ALA A 77 -8.35 -12.27 -8.10
N ASP A 78 -7.75 -13.38 -7.66
CA ASP A 78 -7.87 -14.71 -8.29
C ASP A 78 -9.32 -15.25 -8.35
N CYS A 79 -10.25 -14.64 -7.61
CA CYS A 79 -11.67 -14.98 -7.65
C CYS A 79 -12.40 -14.44 -8.89
N PHE A 80 -11.80 -13.56 -9.69
CA PHE A 80 -12.42 -12.98 -10.88
C PHE A 80 -11.88 -13.57 -12.18
N ASP A 81 -12.78 -14.00 -13.06
CA ASP A 81 -12.44 -14.54 -14.39
C ASP A 81 -11.64 -13.55 -15.26
N ASN A 82 -11.85 -12.25 -15.08
CA ASN A 82 -11.16 -11.18 -15.78
C ASN A 82 -11.31 -9.84 -15.04
N LYS A 83 -10.51 -8.83 -15.43
CA LYS A 83 -10.54 -7.48 -14.85
C LYS A 83 -11.91 -6.82 -14.87
N GLY A 84 -12.68 -7.00 -15.95
CA GLY A 84 -14.01 -6.40 -16.07
C GLY A 84 -14.99 -6.94 -15.04
N HIS A 85 -14.92 -8.24 -14.75
CA HIS A 85 -15.70 -8.85 -13.67
C HIS A 85 -15.32 -8.26 -12.30
N GLY A 86 -14.02 -8.11 -12.01
CA GLY A 86 -13.57 -7.50 -10.75
C GLY A 86 -14.01 -6.03 -10.59
N ILE A 87 -13.90 -5.22 -11.65
CA ILE A 87 -14.35 -3.82 -11.64
C ILE A 87 -15.86 -3.73 -11.37
N ALA A 88 -16.66 -4.54 -12.06
CA ALA A 88 -18.11 -4.57 -11.88
C ALA A 88 -18.47 -4.96 -10.44
N PHE A 89 -17.87 -6.03 -9.92
CA PHE A 89 -18.12 -6.48 -8.55
C PHE A 89 -17.81 -5.40 -7.49
N ILE A 90 -16.64 -4.76 -7.61
CA ILE A 90 -16.22 -3.71 -6.67
C ILE A 90 -17.16 -2.51 -6.76
N SER A 91 -17.51 -2.09 -7.98
CA SER A 91 -18.38 -0.93 -8.18
C SER A 91 -19.80 -1.18 -7.68
N ASP A 92 -20.37 -2.36 -7.95
CA ASP A 92 -21.68 -2.76 -7.44
C ASP A 92 -21.70 -2.76 -5.90
N ALA A 93 -20.62 -3.23 -5.26
CA ALA A 93 -20.49 -3.22 -3.80
C ALA A 93 -20.42 -1.80 -3.22
N VAL A 94 -19.72 -0.88 -3.89
CA VAL A 94 -19.65 0.53 -3.49
C VAL A 94 -21.01 1.21 -3.68
N GLU A 95 -21.65 1.06 -4.83
CA GLU A 95 -22.97 1.65 -5.10
C GLU A 95 -24.04 1.13 -4.14
N TYR A 96 -23.99 -0.15 -3.79
CA TYR A 96 -24.88 -0.75 -2.80
C TYR A 96 -24.66 -0.17 -1.40
N ALA A 97 -23.41 0.05 -0.99
CA ALA A 97 -23.07 0.51 0.36
C ALA A 97 -23.28 2.01 0.57
N PHE A 98 -23.13 2.84 -0.48
CA PHE A 98 -23.18 4.30 -0.39
C PHE A 98 -24.30 4.92 -1.26
N PRO A 99 -25.57 4.48 -1.12
CA PRO A 99 -26.66 4.90 -2.01
C PRO A 99 -27.04 6.39 -1.89
N GLU A 100 -26.66 7.03 -0.79
CA GLU A 100 -26.96 8.44 -0.49
C GLU A 100 -25.75 9.37 -0.72
N SER A 101 -24.60 8.83 -1.16
CA SER A 101 -23.37 9.59 -1.38
C SER A 101 -23.14 9.89 -2.86
N ASP A 102 -22.48 11.01 -3.16
CA ASP A 102 -21.91 11.24 -4.49
C ASP A 102 -20.63 10.38 -4.64
N ILE A 103 -20.65 9.40 -5.53
CA ILE A 103 -19.53 8.46 -5.75
C ILE A 103 -18.71 8.91 -6.97
N TYR A 104 -17.38 8.94 -6.80
CA TYR A 104 -16.44 9.36 -7.83
C TYR A 104 -15.36 8.29 -8.01
N TYR A 105 -15.33 7.64 -9.17
CA TYR A 105 -14.31 6.66 -9.51
C TYR A 105 -13.17 7.33 -10.27
N LEU A 106 -11.93 7.10 -9.82
CA LEU A 106 -10.72 7.65 -10.45
C LEU A 106 -9.98 6.54 -11.22
N ASN A 107 -9.73 6.78 -12.51
CA ASN A 107 -8.95 5.86 -13.33
C ASN A 107 -7.43 6.07 -13.22
N ASN A 108 -6.67 5.16 -13.83
CA ASN A 108 -5.21 5.15 -13.88
C ASN A 108 -4.59 6.33 -14.66
N ARG A 109 -5.40 7.20 -15.28
CA ARG A 109 -4.96 8.48 -15.87
C ARG A 109 -5.21 9.67 -14.95
N CYS A 110 -5.65 9.42 -13.72
CA CYS A 110 -6.09 10.44 -12.78
C CYS A 110 -7.28 11.26 -13.30
N GLU A 111 -8.21 10.60 -14.01
CA GLU A 111 -9.46 11.19 -14.51
C GLU A 111 -10.65 10.57 -13.76
N PHE A 112 -11.62 11.41 -13.37
CA PHE A 112 -12.89 10.91 -12.84
C PHE A 112 -13.75 10.39 -13.99
N THR A 113 -14.30 9.20 -13.82
CA THR A 113 -14.97 8.43 -14.87
C THR A 113 -16.16 7.63 -14.31
N GLY A 114 -16.85 6.88 -15.17
CA GLY A 114 -17.91 5.96 -14.77
C GLY A 114 -17.38 4.68 -14.14
N CYS A 115 -18.25 3.95 -13.44
CA CYS A 115 -17.92 2.68 -12.79
C CYS A 115 -17.56 1.52 -13.76
N ASP A 116 -17.81 1.70 -15.06
CA ASP A 116 -17.54 0.72 -16.10
C ASP A 116 -16.21 0.95 -16.86
N ASP A 117 -15.45 2.00 -16.52
CA ASP A 117 -14.18 2.32 -17.19
C ASP A 117 -13.12 1.24 -16.89
N PRO A 118 -12.58 0.54 -17.91
CA PRO A 118 -11.49 -0.42 -17.71
C PRO A 118 -10.23 0.19 -17.08
N GLY A 119 -10.07 1.51 -17.18
CA GLY A 119 -8.99 2.28 -16.58
C GLY A 119 -9.08 2.39 -15.05
N LEU A 120 -10.18 1.98 -14.41
CA LEU A 120 -10.27 1.88 -12.95
C LEU A 120 -9.31 0.85 -12.37
N ALA A 121 -8.90 -0.12 -13.19
CA ALA A 121 -7.89 -1.11 -12.84
C ALA A 121 -6.53 -0.48 -12.52
N ALA A 122 -5.91 -0.94 -11.44
CA ALA A 122 -4.58 -0.50 -10.99
C ALA A 122 -4.43 1.02 -10.87
N ALA A 123 -5.40 1.69 -10.22
CA ALA A 123 -5.46 3.16 -10.14
C ALA A 123 -5.00 3.76 -8.80
N ASN A 124 -4.58 2.95 -7.80
CA ASN A 124 -4.15 3.44 -6.48
C ASN A 124 -3.05 4.51 -6.56
N TRP A 125 -2.04 4.29 -7.40
CA TRP A 125 -0.93 5.22 -7.57
C TRP A 125 -1.34 6.51 -8.28
N ALA A 126 -2.40 6.48 -9.10
CA ALA A 126 -2.84 7.62 -9.89
C ALA A 126 -3.43 8.73 -9.02
N ALA A 127 -4.19 8.38 -7.97
CA ALA A 127 -4.69 9.35 -6.99
C ALA A 127 -3.54 10.05 -6.26
N SER A 128 -2.61 9.26 -5.71
CA SER A 128 -1.44 9.76 -4.99
C SER A 128 -0.59 10.68 -5.86
N ALA A 129 -0.27 10.22 -7.07
CA ALA A 129 0.52 11.00 -8.02
C ALA A 129 -0.22 12.26 -8.48
N GLY A 130 -1.53 12.18 -8.71
CA GLY A 130 -2.36 13.32 -9.10
C GLY A 130 -2.45 14.40 -8.03
N LEU A 131 -2.53 14.02 -6.76
CA LEU A 131 -2.48 14.97 -5.65
C LEU A 131 -1.12 15.67 -5.58
N LEU A 132 -0.02 14.91 -5.59
CA LEU A 132 1.34 15.46 -5.49
C LEU A 132 1.73 16.31 -6.71
N ALA A 133 1.24 15.94 -7.89
CA ALA A 133 1.51 16.66 -9.14
C ALA A 133 1.01 18.11 -9.14
N ARG A 134 0.09 18.48 -8.24
CA ARG A 134 -0.38 19.86 -8.07
C ARG A 134 0.74 20.81 -7.63
N ASP A 135 1.66 20.31 -6.81
CA ASP A 135 2.62 21.13 -6.08
C ASP A 135 4.08 20.84 -6.45
N MET A 136 4.39 19.67 -7.01
CA MET A 136 5.77 19.27 -7.24
C MET A 136 6.00 18.32 -8.43
N SER A 137 7.26 18.29 -8.89
CA SER A 137 7.80 17.23 -9.74
C SER A 137 8.79 16.42 -8.90
N CYS A 138 8.62 15.10 -8.88
CA CYS A 138 9.37 14.17 -8.05
C CYS A 138 9.20 12.74 -8.58
N VAL A 139 9.97 11.80 -8.04
CA VAL A 139 9.64 10.38 -8.10
C VAL A 139 8.84 10.05 -6.85
N PHE A 140 7.55 9.74 -7.01
CA PHE A 140 6.70 9.26 -5.94
C PHE A 140 6.95 7.76 -5.74
N VAL A 141 7.19 7.35 -4.50
CA VAL A 141 7.47 5.96 -4.15
C VAL A 141 6.52 5.51 -3.05
N ASP A 142 5.73 4.47 -3.31
CA ASP A 142 4.81 3.86 -2.34
C ASP A 142 5.24 2.41 -2.09
N VAL A 143 5.77 2.14 -0.90
CA VAL A 143 6.12 0.77 -0.49
C VAL A 143 5.00 0.23 0.40
N GLY A 144 4.15 -0.59 -0.20
CA GLY A 144 3.06 -1.28 0.48
C GLY A 144 3.50 -2.61 1.13
N SER A 145 2.50 -3.39 1.54
CA SER A 145 2.74 -4.73 2.11
C SER A 145 3.24 -5.75 1.08
N THR A 146 2.99 -5.52 -0.21
CA THR A 146 3.20 -6.50 -1.31
C THR A 146 4.06 -5.95 -2.44
N THR A 147 3.85 -4.70 -2.81
CA THR A 147 4.44 -4.08 -3.98
C THR A 147 5.05 -2.74 -3.61
N THR A 148 5.95 -2.29 -4.48
CA THR A 148 6.50 -0.95 -4.46
C THR A 148 6.20 -0.26 -5.79
N ASP A 149 5.45 0.83 -5.74
CA ASP A 149 5.14 1.67 -6.90
C ASP A 149 6.18 2.80 -7.01
N ILE A 150 6.76 3.01 -8.19
CA ILE A 150 7.77 4.05 -8.45
C ILE A 150 7.28 4.89 -9.63
N ILE A 151 6.78 6.08 -9.33
CA ILE A 151 5.98 6.89 -10.25
C ILE A 151 6.65 8.24 -10.48
N PRO A 152 7.27 8.46 -11.65
CA PRO A 152 7.79 9.76 -12.02
C PRO A 152 6.66 10.76 -12.25
N ILE A 153 6.76 11.94 -11.64
CA ILE A 153 5.82 13.06 -11.77
C ILE A 153 6.56 14.24 -12.36
N VAL A 154 6.15 14.69 -13.56
CA VAL A 154 6.83 15.76 -14.30
C VAL A 154 5.81 16.67 -14.97
N GLY A 155 5.92 17.97 -14.67
CA GLY A 155 5.10 19.00 -15.31
C GLY A 155 3.62 18.87 -15.00
N GLY A 156 3.28 18.53 -13.75
CA GLY A 156 1.90 18.44 -13.29
C GLY A 156 1.17 17.13 -13.63
N ALA A 157 1.89 16.09 -14.06
CA ALA A 157 1.29 14.79 -14.37
C ALA A 157 2.25 13.63 -14.11
N ALA A 158 1.69 12.46 -13.80
CA ALA A 158 2.42 11.19 -13.74
C ALA A 158 2.90 10.75 -15.14
N ARG A 159 4.06 10.08 -15.18
CA ARG A 159 4.70 9.56 -16.41
C ARG A 159 4.93 8.05 -16.37
N ALA A 160 4.23 7.33 -15.48
CA ALA A 160 4.28 5.88 -15.41
C ALA A 160 3.65 5.20 -16.64
N GLY A 161 3.96 3.92 -16.84
CA GLY A 161 3.28 3.03 -17.79
C GLY A 161 1.79 2.90 -17.47
N GLY A 162 0.97 2.69 -18.51
CA GLY A 162 -0.48 2.63 -18.37
C GLY A 162 -1.00 1.28 -17.86
N THR A 163 -0.11 0.27 -17.76
CA THR A 163 -0.43 -1.06 -17.25
C THR A 163 0.69 -1.58 -16.36
N ASP A 164 0.37 -2.48 -15.42
CA ASP A 164 1.39 -3.11 -14.57
C ASP A 164 2.46 -3.85 -15.37
N PHE A 165 2.11 -4.45 -16.52
CA PHE A 165 3.09 -5.09 -17.40
C PHE A 165 4.10 -4.10 -17.96
N GLU A 166 3.66 -2.91 -18.36
CA GLU A 166 4.57 -1.84 -18.80
C GLU A 166 5.41 -1.31 -17.64
N ARG A 167 4.79 -1.15 -16.46
CA ARG A 167 5.47 -0.65 -15.26
C ARG A 167 6.55 -1.60 -14.78
N LEU A 168 6.29 -2.91 -14.77
CA LEU A 168 7.28 -3.96 -14.50
C LEU A 168 8.47 -3.89 -15.47
N LYS A 169 8.21 -3.69 -16.77
CA LYS A 169 9.29 -3.53 -17.77
C LYS A 169 10.13 -2.28 -17.58
N ARG A 170 9.58 -1.25 -16.94
CA ARG A 170 10.22 0.06 -16.76
C ARG A 170 10.85 0.22 -15.38
N GLY A 171 10.69 -0.75 -14.47
CA GLY A 171 11.10 -0.61 -13.07
C GLY A 171 10.21 0.36 -12.27
N GLU A 172 8.99 0.62 -12.72
CA GLU A 172 8.00 1.51 -12.08
C GLU A 172 7.05 0.74 -11.13
N LEU A 173 7.21 -0.58 -11.07
CA LEU A 173 6.51 -1.49 -10.17
C LEU A 173 7.48 -2.62 -9.80
N LEU A 174 7.72 -2.80 -8.50
CA LEU A 174 8.46 -3.93 -7.95
C LEU A 174 7.51 -4.81 -7.15
N TYR A 175 7.57 -6.13 -7.34
CA TYR A 175 6.81 -7.10 -6.54
C TYR A 175 7.55 -7.45 -5.24
N SER A 176 7.82 -6.40 -4.49
CA SER A 176 8.59 -6.41 -3.25
C SER A 176 7.95 -5.38 -2.32
N GLY A 177 7.48 -5.84 -1.16
CA GLY A 177 6.85 -5.02 -0.13
C GLY A 177 7.29 -5.44 1.26
N VAL A 178 6.73 -4.79 2.28
CA VAL A 178 7.18 -4.97 3.68
C VAL A 178 6.73 -6.31 4.26
N LEU A 179 5.56 -6.85 3.90
CA LEU A 179 5.00 -8.00 4.64
C LEU A 179 4.99 -9.31 3.86
N ARG A 180 4.53 -9.29 2.61
CA ARG A 180 4.03 -10.49 1.91
C ARG A 180 5.02 -11.14 0.95
N THR A 181 6.21 -10.58 0.76
CA THR A 181 7.14 -11.06 -0.25
C THR A 181 7.79 -12.36 0.23
N ASN A 182 7.66 -13.44 -0.55
CA ASN A 182 8.39 -14.68 -0.29
C ASN A 182 9.90 -14.41 -0.37
N LEU A 183 10.65 -14.78 0.66
CA LEU A 183 12.10 -14.55 0.66
C LEU A 183 12.82 -15.28 -0.48
N ALA A 184 12.28 -16.41 -0.95
CA ALA A 184 12.77 -17.14 -2.12
C ALA A 184 12.62 -16.38 -3.45
N ALA A 185 11.78 -15.33 -3.48
CA ALA A 185 11.66 -14.45 -4.64
C ALA A 185 12.71 -13.32 -4.64
N LEU A 186 13.30 -13.02 -3.48
CA LEU A 186 14.28 -11.93 -3.30
C LEU A 186 15.72 -12.45 -3.33
N LEU A 187 15.94 -13.61 -2.72
CA LEU A 187 17.26 -14.19 -2.49
C LEU A 187 17.32 -15.59 -3.10
N ASP A 188 18.46 -15.97 -3.67
CA ASP A 188 18.76 -17.37 -4.03
C ASP A 188 19.74 -18.00 -3.03
N ARG A 189 20.49 -17.16 -2.30
CA ARG A 189 21.51 -17.51 -1.31
C ARG A 189 21.55 -16.49 -0.18
N VAL A 190 22.06 -16.94 0.96
CA VAL A 190 22.43 -16.11 2.11
C VAL A 190 23.85 -16.45 2.53
N VAL A 191 24.56 -15.50 3.12
CA VAL A 191 25.88 -15.70 3.73
C VAL A 191 25.69 -15.89 5.24
N LEU A 192 26.12 -17.03 5.76
CA LEU A 192 26.11 -17.37 7.18
C LEU A 192 27.53 -17.76 7.59
N ASP A 193 28.04 -17.14 8.66
CA ASP A 193 29.43 -17.32 9.14
C ASP A 193 30.49 -17.22 8.01
N GLY A 194 30.26 -16.31 7.06
CA GLY A 194 31.15 -16.09 5.90
C GLY A 194 31.02 -17.12 4.77
N VAL A 195 30.09 -18.08 4.87
CA VAL A 195 29.86 -19.13 3.87
C VAL A 195 28.52 -18.93 3.18
N GLY A 196 28.51 -19.02 1.85
CA GLY A 196 27.30 -18.95 1.06
C GLY A 196 26.44 -20.21 1.17
N CYS A 197 25.23 -20.08 1.70
CA CYS A 197 24.20 -21.11 1.82
C CYS A 197 23.09 -20.86 0.78
N ARG A 198 22.58 -21.92 0.13
CA ARG A 198 21.38 -21.79 -0.72
C ARG A 198 20.14 -21.81 0.16
N ILE A 199 19.12 -21.08 -0.27
CA ILE A 199 17.82 -21.11 0.43
C ILE A 199 16.84 -22.06 -0.27
N SER A 200 15.87 -22.54 0.50
CA SER A 200 14.71 -23.28 0.03
C SER A 200 13.79 -22.39 -0.80
N SER A 201 13.15 -22.96 -1.82
CA SER A 201 12.10 -22.29 -2.60
C SER A 201 10.73 -22.32 -1.93
N GLU A 202 10.56 -23.11 -0.88
CA GLU A 202 9.31 -23.22 -0.12
C GLU A 202 8.93 -21.90 0.54
N LEU A 203 7.61 -21.64 0.66
CA LEU A 203 7.09 -20.48 1.36
C LEU A 203 7.19 -20.68 2.88
N PHE A 204 8.41 -20.64 3.42
CA PHE A 204 8.64 -20.75 4.87
C PHE A 204 8.59 -19.41 5.58
N ALA A 205 9.12 -18.37 4.96
CA ALA A 205 9.22 -17.03 5.52
C ALA A 205 8.93 -15.97 4.47
N ILE A 206 8.44 -14.83 4.94
CA ILE A 206 8.16 -13.64 4.16
C ILE A 206 8.87 -12.42 4.75
N THR A 207 8.90 -11.31 4.01
CA THR A 207 9.56 -10.06 4.46
C THR A 207 9.04 -9.55 5.81
N GLY A 208 7.77 -9.81 6.15
CA GLY A 208 7.23 -9.47 7.47
C GLY A 208 8.01 -10.13 8.60
N ASP A 209 8.45 -11.39 8.43
CA ASP A 209 9.26 -12.10 9.42
C ASP A 209 10.63 -11.45 9.60
N ALA A 210 11.26 -11.03 8.50
CA ALA A 210 12.55 -10.33 8.53
C ALA A 210 12.43 -9.01 9.31
N TYR A 211 11.42 -8.19 9.01
CA TYR A 211 11.27 -6.88 9.66
C TYR A 211 10.80 -6.93 11.11
N ILE A 212 10.08 -7.99 11.51
CA ILE A 212 9.81 -8.26 12.92
C ILE A 212 11.11 -8.60 13.67
N VAL A 213 11.95 -9.47 13.10
CA VAL A 213 13.24 -9.84 13.72
C VAL A 213 14.21 -8.67 13.80
N LEU A 214 14.21 -7.78 12.80
CA LEU A 214 15.00 -6.56 12.83
C LEU A 214 14.45 -5.50 13.78
N GLY A 215 13.19 -5.65 14.24
CA GLY A 215 12.49 -4.65 15.05
C GLY A 215 12.11 -3.40 14.26
N THR A 216 12.13 -3.46 12.93
CA THR A 216 11.78 -2.36 12.03
C THR A 216 10.28 -2.12 11.98
N ILE A 217 9.50 -3.18 12.17
CA ILE A 217 8.04 -3.11 12.36
C ILE A 217 7.63 -3.80 13.65
N GLY A 218 6.49 -3.40 14.22
CA GLY A 218 5.90 -4.09 15.37
C GLY A 218 4.94 -5.21 14.96
N GLU A 219 4.58 -6.08 15.91
CA GLU A 219 3.60 -7.16 15.67
C GLU A 219 2.24 -6.64 15.15
N VAL A 220 1.85 -5.43 15.57
CA VAL A 220 0.62 -4.76 15.13
C VAL A 220 0.63 -4.38 13.64
N ASP A 221 1.81 -4.18 13.05
CA ASP A 221 1.96 -3.87 11.64
C ASP A 221 2.01 -5.15 10.78
N TYR A 222 2.27 -6.32 11.37
CA TYR A 222 2.26 -7.61 10.68
C TYR A 222 0.83 -8.15 10.53
N THR A 223 0.08 -7.53 9.62
CA THR A 223 -1.38 -7.73 9.48
C THR A 223 -1.80 -8.88 8.57
N CYS A 224 -0.87 -9.47 7.80
CA CYS A 224 -1.17 -10.59 6.91
C CYS A 224 -0.96 -11.93 7.59
N GLU A 225 -1.55 -12.98 7.03
CA GLU A 225 -1.34 -14.35 7.50
C GLU A 225 0.14 -14.77 7.39
N THR A 226 0.64 -15.41 8.44
CA THR A 226 1.97 -15.99 8.46
C THR A 226 2.01 -17.28 7.64
N PRO A 227 3.15 -17.61 7.00
CA PRO A 227 3.28 -18.80 6.16
C PRO A 227 2.94 -20.13 6.85
N ASP A 228 3.19 -20.24 8.16
CA ASP A 228 2.90 -21.43 8.95
C ASP A 228 1.64 -21.31 9.81
N HIS A 229 0.86 -20.24 9.63
CA HIS A 229 -0.34 -19.91 10.39
C HIS A 229 -0.13 -19.79 11.91
N ALA A 230 1.12 -19.65 12.37
CA ALA A 230 1.45 -19.34 13.76
C ALA A 230 1.37 -17.83 14.03
N GLY A 231 1.79 -17.41 15.23
CA GLY A 231 1.79 -16.01 15.61
C GLY A 231 2.78 -15.14 14.80
N THR A 232 2.64 -13.83 14.97
CA THR A 232 3.47 -12.78 14.36
C THR A 232 4.60 -12.32 15.28
N THR A 233 4.85 -13.05 16.37
CA THR A 233 5.86 -12.69 17.38
C THR A 233 7.28 -12.84 16.85
N VAL A 234 8.25 -12.21 17.52
CA VAL A 234 9.68 -12.38 17.20
C VAL A 234 10.10 -13.86 17.24
N PRO A 235 9.81 -14.65 18.30
CA PRO A 235 10.13 -16.08 18.31
C PRO A 235 9.48 -16.90 17.19
N ASP A 236 8.25 -16.57 16.80
CA ASP A 236 7.58 -17.26 15.68
C ASP A 236 8.27 -16.93 14.34
N SER A 237 8.63 -15.66 14.14
CA SER A 237 9.34 -15.18 12.95
C SER A 237 10.75 -15.79 12.84
N ILE A 238 11.46 -15.94 13.96
CA ILE A 238 12.75 -16.62 14.03
C ILE A 238 12.64 -18.06 13.51
N ARG A 239 11.62 -18.80 13.94
CA ARG A 239 11.40 -20.20 13.49
C ARG A 239 11.16 -20.27 11.98
N ARG A 240 10.37 -19.35 11.42
CA ARG A 240 10.13 -19.27 9.98
C ARG A 240 11.39 -18.94 9.19
N LEU A 241 12.16 -17.95 9.63
CA LEU A 241 13.42 -17.56 8.99
C LEU A 241 14.49 -18.67 9.05
N ALA A 242 14.60 -19.42 10.16
CA ALA A 242 15.54 -20.54 10.24
C ALA A 242 15.28 -21.61 9.16
N ARG A 243 13.99 -21.87 8.87
CA ARG A 243 13.58 -22.87 7.88
C ARG A 243 13.95 -22.51 6.44
N ILE A 244 14.28 -21.25 6.13
CA ILE A 244 14.69 -20.90 4.76
C ILE A 244 15.97 -21.62 4.34
N VAL A 245 16.85 -21.95 5.30
CA VAL A 245 18.06 -22.76 5.05
C VAL A 245 17.88 -24.20 5.54
N CYS A 246 16.62 -24.64 5.68
CA CYS A 246 16.23 -25.96 6.18
C CYS A 246 16.76 -26.29 7.59
N ALA A 247 16.98 -25.26 8.42
CA ALA A 247 17.43 -25.39 9.79
C ALA A 247 16.29 -25.11 10.79
N ASP A 248 16.54 -25.40 12.07
CA ASP A 248 15.80 -24.86 13.20
C ASP A 248 16.59 -23.75 13.92
N PRO A 249 15.98 -22.98 14.84
CA PRO A 249 16.68 -21.90 15.54
C PRO A 249 17.94 -22.35 16.29
N ASP A 250 17.91 -23.55 16.89
CA ASP A 250 19.04 -24.05 17.68
C ASP A 250 20.23 -24.41 16.77
N GLU A 251 19.95 -24.89 15.56
CA GLU A 251 20.97 -25.21 14.55
C GLU A 251 21.58 -23.95 13.92
N ILE A 252 20.75 -22.96 13.57
CA ILE A 252 21.18 -21.78 12.81
C ILE A 252 21.84 -20.69 13.67
N GLU A 253 21.51 -20.59 14.96
CA GLU A 253 22.10 -19.57 15.81
C GLU A 253 23.58 -19.83 16.10
N GLY A 254 24.05 -21.07 16.01
CA GLY A 254 25.47 -21.42 15.96
C GLY A 254 26.32 -20.80 17.08
N SER A 255 27.60 -20.50 16.79
CA SER A 255 28.54 -19.89 17.76
C SER A 255 28.45 -18.35 17.84
N SER A 256 27.83 -17.73 16.84
CA SER A 256 27.69 -16.27 16.68
C SER A 256 26.40 -15.71 17.28
N GLY A 257 25.38 -16.56 17.50
CA GLY A 257 24.10 -16.18 18.12
C GLY A 257 23.24 -15.26 17.26
N SER A 258 23.50 -15.15 15.95
CA SER A 258 22.88 -14.15 15.09
C SER A 258 22.46 -14.64 13.70
N GLY A 259 22.52 -15.94 13.40
CA GLY A 259 22.28 -16.46 12.04
C GLY A 259 20.96 -16.00 11.41
N VAL A 260 19.88 -16.03 12.19
CA VAL A 260 18.55 -15.54 11.75
C VAL A 260 18.54 -14.03 11.50
N ARG A 261 19.16 -13.24 12.38
CA ARG A 261 19.24 -11.78 12.21
C ARG A 261 20.07 -11.42 10.98
N THR A 262 21.16 -12.14 10.73
CA THR A 262 22.00 -11.98 9.53
C THR A 262 21.25 -12.32 8.24
N ILE A 263 20.32 -13.28 8.25
CA ILE A 263 19.39 -13.49 7.14
C ILE A 263 18.50 -12.28 6.93
N ALA A 264 17.87 -11.78 8.02
CA ALA A 264 16.95 -10.66 7.93
C ALA A 264 17.65 -9.37 7.43
N GLU A 265 18.89 -9.12 7.87
CA GLU A 265 19.73 -8.02 7.38
C GLU A 265 19.96 -8.14 5.86
N GLN A 266 20.30 -9.33 5.36
CA GLN A 266 20.48 -9.56 3.91
C GLN A 266 19.19 -9.39 3.10
N VAL A 267 18.02 -9.69 3.69
CA VAL A 267 16.72 -9.40 3.06
C VAL A 267 16.53 -7.89 2.90
N GLN A 268 16.77 -7.12 3.96
CA GLN A 268 16.67 -5.66 3.91
C GLN A 268 17.67 -5.08 2.91
N GLU A 269 18.95 -5.46 2.98
CA GLU A 269 19.99 -5.01 2.04
C GLU A 269 19.58 -5.25 0.59
N LYS A 270 19.03 -6.43 0.30
CA LYS A 270 18.56 -6.79 -1.05
C LYS A 270 17.39 -5.91 -1.50
N GLN A 271 16.37 -5.71 -0.67
CA GLN A 271 15.22 -4.86 -1.01
C GLN A 271 15.64 -3.39 -1.17
N VAL A 272 16.53 -2.89 -0.31
CA VAL A 272 17.06 -1.53 -0.39
C VAL A 272 17.85 -1.33 -1.68
N GLN A 273 18.73 -2.26 -2.05
CA GLN A 273 19.50 -2.16 -3.30
C GLN A 273 18.59 -2.13 -4.53
N GLU A 274 17.63 -3.05 -4.63
CA GLU A 274 16.71 -3.10 -5.78
C GLU A 274 15.85 -1.83 -5.88
N LEU A 275 15.41 -1.30 -4.73
CA LEU A 275 14.65 -0.06 -4.68
C LEU A 275 15.51 1.15 -5.05
N SER A 276 16.74 1.22 -4.54
CA SER A 276 17.71 2.27 -4.85
C SER A 276 18.00 2.32 -6.36
N ASP A 277 18.30 1.18 -6.98
CA ASP A 277 18.54 1.07 -8.42
C ASP A 277 17.32 1.54 -9.24
N ALA A 278 16.11 1.15 -8.82
CA ALA A 278 14.89 1.53 -9.53
C ALA A 278 14.57 3.03 -9.37
N ILE A 279 14.79 3.61 -8.19
CA ILE A 279 14.65 5.04 -7.93
C ILE A 279 15.68 5.83 -8.76
N ASP A 280 16.95 5.44 -8.75
CA ASP A 280 18.02 6.12 -9.51
C ASP A 280 17.71 6.13 -11.00
N ASN A 281 17.30 4.99 -11.55
CA ASN A 281 16.87 4.89 -12.95
C ASN A 281 15.70 5.84 -13.27
N ALA A 282 14.71 5.94 -12.40
CA ALA A 282 13.58 6.85 -12.58
C ALA A 282 14.00 8.33 -12.49
N LEU A 283 14.84 8.69 -11.52
CA LEU A 283 15.39 10.03 -11.35
C LEU A 283 16.19 10.46 -12.58
N ALA A 284 17.14 9.63 -13.02
CA ALA A 284 17.99 9.89 -14.17
C ALA A 284 17.18 10.02 -15.47
N ARG A 285 16.20 9.12 -15.69
CA ARG A 285 15.37 9.11 -16.91
C ARG A 285 14.56 10.39 -17.09
N TYR A 286 14.11 10.99 -15.99
CA TYR A 286 13.22 12.16 -16.02
C TYR A 286 13.92 13.47 -15.58
N GLY A 287 15.22 13.42 -15.27
CA GLY A 287 15.98 14.60 -14.82
C GLY A 287 15.47 15.16 -13.49
N LEU A 288 15.06 14.27 -12.59
CA LEU A 288 14.53 14.60 -11.27
C LEU A 288 15.60 14.35 -10.20
N ASN A 289 15.50 15.05 -9.07
CA ASN A 289 16.40 14.91 -7.92
C ASN A 289 15.64 14.84 -6.59
N ARG A 290 14.34 14.55 -6.63
CA ARG A 290 13.47 14.53 -5.45
C ARG A 290 12.63 13.26 -5.42
N VAL A 291 12.56 12.65 -4.24
CA VAL A 291 11.71 11.51 -3.91
C VAL A 291 10.67 11.92 -2.87
N VAL A 292 9.44 11.48 -3.07
CA VAL A 292 8.37 11.55 -2.06
C VAL A 292 7.95 10.13 -1.72
N GLY A 293 8.29 9.68 -0.52
CA GLY A 293 7.99 8.34 -0.04
C GLY A 293 6.69 8.25 0.76
N THR A 294 6.02 7.10 0.69
CA THR A 294 4.85 6.78 1.51
C THR A 294 4.71 5.28 1.76
N GLY A 295 3.68 4.89 2.50
CA GLY A 295 3.35 3.51 2.78
C GLY A 295 4.01 2.97 4.04
N LEU A 296 3.81 1.67 4.29
CA LEU A 296 4.40 0.98 5.43
C LEU A 296 5.94 0.94 5.34
N GLY A 297 6.48 0.99 4.11
CA GLY A 297 7.91 0.88 3.85
C GLY A 297 8.66 2.19 3.68
N GLU A 298 8.20 3.30 4.28
CA GLU A 298 8.96 4.57 4.26
C GLU A 298 10.41 4.41 4.75
N PHE A 299 10.67 3.46 5.65
CA PHE A 299 12.04 3.14 6.08
C PHE A 299 12.90 2.57 4.94
N LEU A 300 12.36 1.69 4.08
CA LEU A 300 13.09 1.19 2.91
C LEU A 300 13.39 2.29 1.90
N ILE A 301 12.43 3.20 1.71
CA ILE A 301 12.62 4.34 0.80
C ILE A 301 13.73 5.25 1.34
N ARG A 302 13.77 5.48 2.65
CA ARG A 302 14.84 6.25 3.31
C ARG A 302 16.20 5.61 3.07
N ASP A 303 16.34 4.33 3.42
CA ASP A 303 17.59 3.59 3.28
C ASP A 303 18.04 3.53 1.81
N ALA A 304 17.10 3.40 0.86
CA ALA A 304 17.39 3.38 -0.57
C ALA A 304 17.89 4.75 -1.07
N VAL A 305 17.24 5.85 -0.67
CA VAL A 305 17.65 7.19 -1.09
C VAL A 305 18.96 7.63 -0.43
N GLU A 306 19.27 7.16 0.78
CA GLU A 306 20.55 7.42 1.43
C GLU A 306 21.76 6.84 0.66
N GLN A 307 21.54 5.87 -0.23
CA GLN A 307 22.55 5.35 -1.15
C GLN A 307 22.77 6.23 -2.39
N LEU A 308 21.94 7.25 -2.60
CA LEU A 308 21.94 8.10 -3.79
C LEU A 308 22.46 9.50 -3.49
N ASP A 309 23.43 9.96 -4.29
CA ASP A 309 24.02 11.28 -4.12
C ASP A 309 23.11 12.39 -4.65
N GLY A 310 22.87 13.43 -3.84
CA GLY A 310 22.20 14.65 -4.26
C GLY A 310 20.68 14.53 -4.46
N VAL A 311 20.06 13.49 -3.90
CA VAL A 311 18.62 13.27 -3.95
C VAL A 311 17.95 13.82 -2.68
N GLU A 312 16.96 14.68 -2.84
CA GLU A 312 16.12 15.16 -1.75
C GLU A 312 15.01 14.13 -1.44
N CYS A 313 14.85 13.75 -0.17
CA CYS A 313 13.79 12.83 0.25
C CYS A 313 12.83 13.51 1.22
N SER A 314 11.53 13.32 0.99
CA SER A 314 10.47 13.75 1.91
C SER A 314 9.41 12.64 2.01
N PHE A 315 8.65 12.64 3.11
CA PHE A 315 7.72 11.56 3.41
C PHE A 315 6.31 12.09 3.64
N VAL A 316 5.32 11.37 3.11
CA VAL A 316 3.91 11.66 3.33
C VAL A 316 3.59 11.65 4.83
N SER A 317 4.23 10.79 5.63
CA SER A 317 4.08 10.80 7.09
C SER A 317 4.43 12.15 7.73
N GLY A 318 5.47 12.82 7.22
CA GLY A 318 5.87 14.15 7.67
C GLY A 318 4.96 15.28 7.16
N MET A 319 4.27 15.07 6.04
CA MET A 319 3.38 16.06 5.42
C MET A 319 1.95 15.99 5.97
N TYR A 320 1.42 14.78 6.17
CA TYR A 320 0.01 14.51 6.46
C TYR A 320 -0.21 13.57 7.67
N GLY A 321 0.86 13.07 8.30
CA GLY A 321 0.81 12.17 9.46
C GLY A 321 0.99 10.69 9.10
N GLU A 322 1.51 9.91 10.06
CA GLU A 322 1.82 8.48 9.88
C GLU A 322 0.61 7.65 9.46
N GLY A 323 -0.56 7.91 10.06
CA GLY A 323 -1.81 7.22 9.73
C GLY A 323 -2.17 7.39 8.25
N VAL A 324 -2.12 8.63 7.75
CA VAL A 324 -2.40 8.96 6.34
C VAL A 324 -1.38 8.29 5.42
N SER A 325 -0.10 8.26 5.78
CA SER A 325 0.92 7.62 4.92
C SER A 325 0.65 6.15 4.65
N LYS A 326 0.12 5.41 5.64
CA LYS A 326 -0.24 3.99 5.45
C LYS A 326 -1.46 3.78 4.52
N VAL A 327 -2.23 4.84 4.24
CA VAL A 327 -3.46 4.81 3.43
C VAL A 327 -3.51 5.89 2.34
N PHE A 328 -2.34 6.35 1.88
CA PHE A 328 -2.24 7.57 1.09
C PHE A 328 -3.08 7.58 -0.19
N PRO A 329 -3.23 6.49 -0.97
CA PRO A 329 -4.16 6.45 -2.11
C PRO A 329 -5.61 6.83 -1.75
N ALA A 330 -6.11 6.32 -0.62
CA ALA A 330 -7.45 6.63 -0.12
C ALA A 330 -7.55 8.10 0.30
N TYR A 331 -6.53 8.63 0.99
CA TYR A 331 -6.50 10.04 1.36
C TYR A 331 -6.43 10.95 0.14
N ALA A 332 -5.62 10.58 -0.85
CA ALA A 332 -5.42 11.34 -2.06
C ALA A 332 -6.71 11.43 -2.87
N VAL A 333 -7.43 10.32 -3.09
CA VAL A 333 -8.71 10.37 -3.81
C VAL A 333 -9.77 11.18 -3.04
N ALA A 334 -9.79 11.10 -1.70
CA ALA A 334 -10.64 11.95 -0.86
C ALA A 334 -10.36 13.45 -1.09
N LYS A 335 -9.07 13.84 -1.12
CA LYS A 335 -8.64 15.21 -1.41
C LYS A 335 -8.97 15.67 -2.82
N LEU A 336 -8.94 14.76 -3.79
CA LEU A 336 -9.24 15.08 -5.19
C LEU A 336 -10.75 15.35 -5.40
N VAL A 337 -11.64 14.80 -4.57
CA VAL A 337 -13.11 14.98 -4.67
C VAL A 337 -13.69 16.05 -3.73
N GLU A 338 -12.88 16.66 -2.85
CA GLU A 338 -13.28 17.67 -1.85
C GLU A 338 -13.77 19.01 -2.46
N PHE A 339 -13.73 19.20 -3.79
CA PHE A 339 -14.03 20.45 -4.50
C PHE A 339 -15.46 21.01 -4.30
#